data_AF-A0A8S1UJM0-F1
#
_entry.id   AF-A0A8S1UJM0-F1
#
_cell.length_a   1.000
_cell.length_b   1.000
_cell.length_c   1.000
_cell.angle_alpha   90.00
_cell.angle_beta   90.00
_cell.angle_gamma   90.00
#
_symmetry.space_group_name_H-M   'P 1'
#
loop_
_entity.id
_entity.type
_entity.pdbx_description
1 polymer ?
#
loop_
_entity_poly.entity_id
_entity_poly.type
_entity_poly.pdbx_seq_one_letter_code
_entity_poly.pdbx_strand_id
1 'polypeptide(L)'
;MVLRQGTGLNQAMGFISIPKQYTLVNIKMEINLVDGILCIEIEVVIHFAKCKYSLQDDNYIYSGGGLFEEDNSTQIGKWIEISEEFYYNSQVTYTGVYNHGRKVGRWDIWFNINECGKKNILVGGGLYDECNWLKVGSWIEIGFGFQHLSQKIYNGEYKDGKKVGRWDINCRSRNVDPFETIGGGSYDNDLKTGKWIDLDDGFYKRNQVTYIGEYINGIKVGKWDTRCRQSNSDKFQIIGCGSYDKRGIKIGKWIQLDDRYSNSKEVLYIGEYKNGNKVGKWDIKYRDSVSSPFFQIGGGLFDEKCEGIMNGKWIQISDEFWFGKQVIYHGEYKNGKKVGKWMEMERKPTKMKEGFKIVNEVNYNQ
;
A
#
# COMPACT_ATOMS: atom_id res chain seq x y z
N MET A 1 -19.41 0.01 22.58
CA MET A 1 -19.46 0.27 21.13
C MET A 1 -20.50 -0.68 20.54
N VAL A 2 -21.57 -0.19 19.92
CA VAL A 2 -22.63 -1.04 19.35
C VAL A 2 -22.31 -1.30 17.89
N LEU A 3 -21.88 -2.52 17.55
CA LEU A 3 -21.66 -2.96 16.18
C LEU A 3 -22.84 -3.85 15.77
N ARG A 4 -23.58 -3.44 14.73
CA ARG A 4 -24.66 -4.22 14.13
C ARG A 4 -24.17 -4.78 12.80
N GLN A 5 -23.90 -6.08 12.74
CA GLN A 5 -23.61 -6.79 11.49
C GLN A 5 -24.20 -8.19 11.55
N GLY A 6 -24.98 -8.55 10.54
CA GLY A 6 -25.49 -9.91 10.37
C GLY A 6 -24.42 -10.77 9.69
N THR A 7 -23.76 -11.64 10.45
CA THR A 7 -22.79 -12.61 9.92
C THR A 7 -22.87 -13.94 10.68
N GLY A 8 -22.66 -15.06 9.98
CA GLY A 8 -22.89 -16.43 10.47
C GLY A 8 -22.00 -16.91 11.62
N LEU A 9 -22.44 -17.99 12.28
CA LEU A 9 -21.94 -18.56 13.55
C LEU A 9 -20.41 -18.70 13.68
N ASN A 10 -19.69 -18.95 12.58
CA ASN A 10 -18.25 -19.17 12.61
C ASN A 10 -17.43 -17.90 12.90
N GLN A 11 -17.94 -16.72 12.55
CA GLN A 11 -17.27 -15.44 12.88
C GLN A 11 -17.53 -15.02 14.33
N ALA A 12 -18.72 -15.32 14.88
CA ALA A 12 -19.04 -15.07 16.29
C ALA A 12 -18.16 -15.90 17.24
N MET A 13 -17.83 -17.14 16.87
CA MET A 13 -16.92 -18.01 17.64
C MET A 13 -15.49 -17.45 17.73
N GLY A 14 -15.02 -16.74 16.69
CA GLY A 14 -13.72 -16.05 16.71
C GLY A 14 -13.67 -14.86 17.68
N PHE A 15 -14.79 -14.18 17.91
CA PHE A 15 -14.90 -13.13 18.93
C PHE A 15 -15.02 -13.67 20.36
N ILE A 16 -15.37 -14.95 20.55
CA ILE A 16 -15.48 -15.59 21.88
C ILE A 16 -14.13 -16.15 22.37
N SER A 17 -13.24 -16.53 21.45
CA SER A 17 -11.93 -17.10 21.81
C SER A 17 -10.91 -16.03 22.24
N ILE A 18 -11.01 -14.81 21.75
CA ILE A 18 -10.07 -13.72 22.04
C ILE A 18 -10.22 -13.14 23.47
N PRO A 19 -11.44 -12.96 24.04
CA PRO A 19 -11.59 -12.36 25.37
C PRO A 19 -11.39 -13.36 26.52
N LYS A 20 -11.68 -14.65 26.31
CA LYS A 20 -11.56 -15.69 27.35
C LYS A 20 -10.15 -15.90 27.87
N GLN A 21 -9.14 -15.41 27.16
CA GLN A 21 -7.75 -15.58 27.56
C GLN A 21 -7.15 -14.35 28.28
N TYR A 22 -7.77 -13.16 28.26
CA TYR A 22 -7.01 -11.94 28.61
C TYR A 22 -7.70 -10.81 29.40
N THR A 23 -8.93 -10.91 29.91
CA THR A 23 -9.47 -9.93 30.90
C THR A 23 -10.74 -10.42 31.60
N LEU A 24 -11.10 -9.82 32.74
CA LEU A 24 -12.45 -9.88 33.34
C LEU A 24 -13.42 -9.09 32.44
N VAL A 25 -13.78 -9.67 31.30
CA VAL A 25 -14.78 -9.10 30.39
C VAL A 25 -16.16 -9.62 30.79
N ASN A 26 -17.08 -8.72 31.12
CA ASN A 26 -18.49 -9.07 31.17
C ASN A 26 -19.03 -9.03 29.74
N ILE A 27 -19.12 -10.19 29.10
CA ILE A 27 -19.78 -10.35 27.81
C ILE A 27 -21.22 -10.74 28.09
N LYS A 28 -22.16 -9.85 27.74
CA LYS A 28 -23.57 -10.21 27.70
C LYS A 28 -23.94 -10.47 26.25
N MET A 29 -24.36 -11.70 25.97
CA MET A 29 -24.78 -12.12 24.63
C MET A 29 -26.26 -12.49 24.71
N GLU A 30 -27.09 -11.77 23.97
CA GLU A 30 -28.50 -12.08 23.81
C GLU A 30 -28.74 -12.59 22.39
N ILE A 31 -29.29 -13.79 22.30
CA ILE A 31 -29.62 -14.45 21.04
C ILE A 31 -31.13 -14.31 20.87
N ASN A 32 -31.53 -13.58 19.83
CA ASN A 32 -32.93 -13.34 19.55
C ASN A 32 -33.26 -13.82 18.13
N LEU A 33 -34.42 -14.46 17.98
CA LEU A 33 -35.00 -14.78 16.70
C LEU A 33 -35.92 -13.62 16.29
N VAL A 34 -35.54 -12.89 15.25
CA VAL A 34 -36.36 -11.80 14.69
C VAL A 34 -36.71 -12.21 13.26
N ASP A 35 -37.99 -12.40 13.00
CA ASP A 35 -38.54 -12.79 11.68
C ASP A 35 -37.90 -14.04 11.05
N GLY A 36 -37.56 -15.05 11.87
CA GLY A 36 -36.95 -16.30 11.40
C GLY A 36 -35.45 -16.20 11.10
N ILE A 37 -34.84 -15.02 11.30
CA ILE A 37 -33.40 -14.79 11.13
C ILE A 37 -32.76 -14.74 12.52
N LEU A 38 -31.69 -15.52 12.71
CA LEU A 38 -30.90 -15.51 13.93
C LEU A 38 -30.13 -14.19 14.02
N CYS A 39 -30.49 -13.35 14.98
CA CYS A 39 -29.80 -12.10 15.25
C CYS A 39 -29.08 -12.22 16.59
N ILE A 40 -27.77 -11.92 16.60
CA ILE A 40 -26.94 -11.96 17.80
C ILE A 40 -26.53 -10.52 18.10
N GLU A 41 -27.01 -9.98 19.23
CA GLU A 41 -26.56 -8.68 19.72
C GLU A 41 -25.54 -8.94 20.85
N ILE A 42 -24.32 -8.44 20.65
CA ILE A 42 -23.21 -8.63 21.58
C ILE A 42 -22.92 -7.30 22.24
N GLU A 43 -23.15 -7.22 23.55
CA GLU A 43 -22.71 -6.09 24.35
C GLU A 43 -21.40 -6.46 25.06
N VAL A 44 -20.33 -5.75 24.69
CA VAL A 44 -19.02 -5.89 25.32
C VAL A 44 -18.77 -4.64 26.18
N VAL A 45 -18.88 -4.82 27.50
CA VAL A 45 -18.49 -3.79 28.48
C VAL A 45 -17.08 -4.11 28.95
N ILE A 46 -16.13 -3.26 28.57
CA ILE A 46 -14.72 -3.40 28.98
C ILE A 46 -14.44 -2.35 30.05
N HIS A 47 -14.21 -2.80 31.29
CA HIS A 47 -13.73 -1.93 32.35
C HIS A 47 -12.20 -1.92 32.35
N PHE A 48 -11.60 -0.82 31.92
CA PHE A 48 -10.16 -0.65 31.90
C PHE A 48 -9.68 -0.03 33.23
N ALA A 49 -9.27 -0.87 34.17
CA ALA A 49 -8.43 -0.44 35.29
C ALA A 49 -7.06 -1.12 35.13
N LYS A 50 -6.03 -0.34 34.78
CA LYS A 50 -4.64 -0.75 34.48
C LYS A 50 -4.48 -1.63 33.22
N CYS A 51 -4.13 -1.01 32.09
CA CYS A 51 -3.76 -1.75 30.88
C CYS A 51 -2.24 -2.01 30.82
N LYS A 52 -1.85 -3.26 31.12
CA LYS A 52 -0.64 -3.89 30.60
C LYS A 52 -1.11 -4.81 29.48
N TYR A 53 -0.84 -4.48 28.22
CA TYR A 53 -1.05 -5.43 27.15
C TYR A 53 0.04 -6.49 27.24
N SER A 54 -0.28 -7.77 27.25
CA SER A 54 0.69 -8.83 27.01
C SER A 54 0.06 -9.82 26.06
N LEU A 55 0.51 -9.81 24.81
CA LEU A 55 0.34 -10.96 23.94
C LEU A 55 1.32 -12.02 24.44
N GLN A 56 0.81 -13.12 24.96
CA GLN A 56 1.62 -14.25 25.41
C GLN A 56 1.63 -15.29 24.29
N ASP A 57 2.63 -15.20 23.41
CA ASP A 57 3.15 -16.35 22.68
C ASP A 57 4.24 -16.95 23.58
N ASP A 58 4.45 -18.27 23.57
CA ASP A 58 5.19 -19.03 24.60
C ASP A 58 6.64 -18.56 24.84
N ASN A 59 7.14 -17.57 24.09
CA ASN A 59 8.48 -17.00 24.21
C ASN A 59 8.59 -15.46 24.27
N TYR A 60 7.49 -14.68 24.18
CA TYR A 60 7.61 -13.20 24.12
C TYR A 60 6.45 -12.46 24.80
N ILE A 61 6.78 -11.48 25.64
CA ILE A 61 5.83 -10.52 26.25
C ILE A 61 6.18 -9.14 25.68
N TYR A 62 5.37 -8.64 24.75
CA TYR A 62 5.41 -7.24 24.36
C TYR A 62 4.28 -6.50 25.05
N SER A 63 4.66 -5.54 25.89
CA SER A 63 3.71 -4.64 26.56
C SER A 63 3.94 -3.20 26.14
N GLY A 64 2.95 -2.62 25.48
CA GLY A 64 2.78 -1.17 25.43
C GLY A 64 2.17 -0.67 26.73
N GLY A 65 2.38 0.62 27.04
CA GLY A 65 1.83 1.29 28.20
C GLY A 65 2.76 2.33 28.82
N GLY A 66 2.22 3.05 29.81
CA GLY A 66 2.93 4.05 30.60
C GLY A 66 2.10 4.48 31.82
N LEU A 67 2.38 5.66 32.35
CA LEU A 67 1.67 6.22 33.50
C LEU A 67 0.48 7.07 33.02
N PHE A 68 -0.60 7.04 33.79
CA PHE A 68 -1.74 7.94 33.65
C PHE A 68 -1.82 8.89 34.85
N GLU A 69 -2.45 10.03 34.67
CA GLU A 69 -2.92 10.87 35.78
C GLU A 69 -4.04 10.19 36.56
N GLU A 70 -4.47 10.83 37.66
CA GLU A 70 -5.52 10.32 38.55
C GLU A 70 -6.87 10.12 37.84
N ASP A 71 -7.10 10.83 36.73
CA ASP A 71 -8.28 10.69 35.88
C ASP A 71 -8.32 9.39 35.07
N ASN A 72 -7.23 8.61 35.06
CA ASN A 72 -7.01 7.40 34.25
C ASN A 72 -7.18 7.60 32.73
N SER A 73 -7.21 8.83 32.25
CA SER A 73 -7.44 9.16 30.84
C SER A 73 -6.26 9.91 30.22
N THR A 74 -5.53 10.66 31.04
CA THR A 74 -4.44 11.52 30.59
C THR A 74 -3.10 10.82 30.74
N GLN A 75 -2.40 10.61 29.63
CA GLN A 75 -1.08 9.96 29.59
C GLN A 75 0.01 10.91 30.09
N ILE A 76 0.89 10.42 30.95
CA ILE A 76 2.04 11.17 31.50
C ILE A 76 3.29 10.29 31.63
N GLY A 77 4.46 10.93 31.70
CA GLY A 77 5.72 10.26 31.96
C GLY A 77 6.21 9.41 30.79
N LYS A 78 6.96 8.34 31.07
CA LYS A 78 7.52 7.47 30.03
C LYS A 78 6.47 6.51 29.47
N TRP A 79 6.48 6.34 28.16
CA TRP A 79 5.53 5.51 27.43
C TRP A 79 6.18 4.64 26.37
N ILE A 80 5.56 3.49 26.15
CA ILE A 80 5.81 2.59 25.01
C ILE A 80 4.51 2.44 24.24
N GLU A 81 4.50 2.86 22.99
CA GLU A 81 3.39 2.62 22.06
C GLU A 81 3.73 1.47 21.11
N ILE A 82 2.69 0.77 20.70
CA ILE A 82 2.76 -0.32 19.72
C ILE A 82 2.29 0.24 18.37
N SER A 83 3.00 -0.08 17.28
CA SER A 83 2.59 0.32 15.93
C SER A 83 1.21 -0.25 15.56
N GLU A 84 0.45 0.50 14.75
CA GLU A 84 -0.82 0.00 14.20
C GLU A 84 -0.60 -1.23 13.29
N GLU A 85 0.57 -1.33 12.66
CA GLU A 85 1.01 -2.49 11.88
C GLU A 85 1.82 -3.48 12.72
N PHE A 86 1.51 -3.64 14.01
CA PHE A 86 2.21 -4.60 14.85
C PHE A 86 1.70 -6.03 14.61
N TYR A 87 2.56 -6.89 14.05
CA TYR A 87 2.28 -8.30 13.83
C TYR A 87 3.58 -9.12 13.86
N TYR A 88 3.48 -10.43 13.68
CA TYR A 88 4.63 -11.35 13.83
C TYR A 88 5.89 -10.97 13.01
N ASN A 89 5.77 -10.34 11.84
CA ASN A 89 6.94 -9.90 11.04
C ASN A 89 7.24 -8.39 11.14
N SER A 90 6.44 -7.65 11.90
CA SER A 90 6.53 -6.20 12.09
C SER A 90 6.31 -5.88 13.56
N GLN A 91 7.36 -5.94 14.36
CA GLN A 91 7.28 -5.62 15.79
C GLN A 91 7.91 -4.27 16.05
N VAL A 92 7.16 -3.20 15.76
CA VAL A 92 7.61 -1.82 15.94
C VAL A 92 6.98 -1.19 17.17
N THR A 93 7.80 -0.60 18.02
CA THR A 93 7.37 0.18 19.18
C THR A 93 7.95 1.59 19.15
N TYR A 94 7.23 2.53 19.76
CA TYR A 94 7.65 3.91 19.92
C TYR A 94 7.85 4.20 21.40
N THR A 95 8.99 4.76 21.78
CA THR A 95 9.30 5.04 23.18
C THR A 95 9.59 6.52 23.37
N GLY A 96 8.94 7.16 24.32
CA GLY A 96 9.15 8.58 24.59
C GLY A 96 8.44 9.03 25.86
N VAL A 97 8.21 10.35 25.96
CA VAL A 97 7.56 10.98 27.11
C VAL A 97 6.27 11.65 26.70
N TYR A 98 5.26 11.47 27.54
CA TYR A 98 4.01 12.21 27.53
C TYR A 98 3.98 13.27 28.63
N ASN A 99 3.39 14.42 28.32
CA ASN A 99 3.09 15.51 29.25
C ASN A 99 1.64 15.95 29.00
N HIS A 100 0.75 15.75 29.98
CA HIS A 100 -0.69 16.05 29.89
C HIS A 100 -1.34 15.52 28.59
N GLY A 101 -1.12 14.24 28.28
CA GLY A 101 -1.69 13.60 27.09
C GLY A 101 -1.05 13.99 25.75
N ARG A 102 0.05 14.75 25.75
CA ARG A 102 0.80 15.15 24.55
C ARG A 102 2.22 14.58 24.53
N LYS A 103 2.69 14.19 23.35
CA LYS A 103 4.08 13.75 23.14
C LYS A 103 5.03 14.93 23.27
N VAL A 104 6.10 14.77 24.04
CA VAL A 104 7.14 15.79 24.23
C VAL A 104 8.53 15.18 24.15
N GLY A 105 9.52 16.00 23.79
CA GLY A 105 10.93 15.62 23.79
C GLY A 105 11.25 14.51 22.79
N ARG A 106 12.25 13.69 23.13
CA ARG A 106 12.75 12.61 22.26
C ARG A 106 11.79 11.43 22.22
N TRP A 107 11.48 11.00 21.01
CA TRP A 107 10.75 9.78 20.71
C TRP A 107 11.59 8.88 19.81
N ASP A 108 11.83 7.65 20.25
CA ASP A 108 12.63 6.65 19.55
C ASP A 108 11.74 5.55 18.97
N ILE A 109 12.10 5.04 17.79
CA ILE A 109 11.40 3.94 17.13
C ILE A 109 12.26 2.70 17.21
N TRP A 110 11.75 1.66 17.86
CA TRP A 110 12.42 0.38 18.03
C TRP A 110 11.77 -0.67 17.17
N PHE A 111 12.59 -1.47 16.48
CA PHE A 111 12.13 -2.63 15.73
C PHE A 111 12.70 -3.90 16.37
N ASN A 112 11.82 -4.85 16.72
CA ASN A 112 12.23 -6.17 17.16
C ASN A 112 12.32 -7.13 15.96
N ILE A 113 13.44 -7.84 15.90
CA ILE A 113 13.72 -8.85 14.90
C ILE A 113 13.49 -10.18 15.60
N ASN A 114 12.39 -10.87 15.29
CA ASN A 114 12.05 -12.20 15.83
C ASN A 114 13.04 -13.33 15.44
N GLU A 115 14.25 -13.01 15.02
CA GLU A 115 15.31 -13.98 14.78
C GLU A 115 16.13 -14.20 16.06
N CYS A 116 15.90 -15.35 16.70
CA CYS A 116 16.84 -16.01 17.62
C CYS A 116 17.52 -15.10 18.66
N GLY A 117 16.74 -14.42 19.50
CA GLY A 117 17.27 -13.70 20.66
C GLY A 117 18.00 -12.39 20.35
N LYS A 118 17.83 -11.82 19.15
CA LYS A 118 18.34 -10.49 18.84
C LYS A 118 17.59 -9.41 19.61
N LYS A 119 18.32 -8.39 20.07
CA LYS A 119 17.77 -7.23 20.78
C LYS A 119 17.00 -6.31 19.83
N ASN A 120 16.06 -5.53 20.40
CA ASN A 120 15.44 -4.40 19.72
C ASN A 120 16.50 -3.49 19.10
N ILE A 121 16.29 -3.07 17.86
CA ILE A 121 17.17 -2.12 17.17
C ILE A 121 16.49 -0.76 17.03
N LEU A 122 17.23 0.32 17.31
CA LEU A 122 16.77 1.68 17.07
C LEU A 122 16.79 1.94 15.56
N VAL A 123 15.63 2.19 14.97
CA VAL A 123 15.47 2.38 13.51
C VAL A 123 15.03 3.78 13.12
N GLY A 124 14.57 4.58 14.09
CA GLY A 124 14.16 5.94 13.81
C GLY A 124 13.76 6.72 15.05
N GLY A 125 13.00 7.80 14.85
CA GLY A 125 12.59 8.71 15.90
C GLY A 125 12.89 10.17 15.58
N GLY A 126 12.61 11.05 16.54
CA GLY A 126 12.83 12.48 16.44
C GLY A 126 12.39 13.23 17.69
N LEU A 127 12.23 14.54 17.58
CA LEU A 127 11.91 15.44 18.70
C LEU A 127 10.54 16.08 18.52
N TYR A 128 9.75 16.09 19.59
CA TYR A 128 8.59 16.96 19.74
C TYR A 128 8.99 18.19 20.57
N ASP A 129 8.57 19.36 20.11
CA ASP A 129 8.72 20.61 20.84
C ASP A 129 7.82 20.60 22.09
N GLU A 130 8.36 21.02 23.21
CA GLU A 130 7.68 20.94 24.50
C GLU A 130 6.58 22.01 24.66
N CYS A 131 6.64 23.09 23.89
CA CYS A 131 5.72 24.22 23.98
C CYS A 131 4.48 24.03 23.09
N ASN A 132 4.64 23.50 21.88
CA ASN A 132 3.55 23.35 20.91
C ASN A 132 3.20 21.88 20.58
N TRP A 133 3.97 20.91 21.10
CA TRP A 133 3.79 19.47 20.90
C TRP A 133 3.89 19.03 19.43
N LEU A 134 4.57 19.82 18.61
CA LEU A 134 4.77 19.55 17.20
C LEU A 134 6.13 18.90 16.97
N LYS A 135 6.22 18.08 15.92
CA LYS A 135 7.51 17.54 15.47
C LYS A 135 8.44 18.70 15.06
N VAL A 136 9.69 18.62 15.48
CA VAL A 136 10.75 19.59 15.14
C VAL A 136 12.09 18.89 14.90
N GLY A 137 12.95 19.53 14.10
CA GLY A 137 14.30 19.07 13.84
C GLY A 137 14.36 17.81 12.96
N SER A 138 15.45 17.05 13.07
CA SER A 138 15.65 15.83 12.28
C SER A 138 14.75 14.70 12.75
N TRP A 139 14.13 14.01 11.80
CA TRP A 139 13.23 12.89 12.03
C TRP A 139 13.50 11.74 11.08
N ILE A 140 13.38 10.53 11.61
CA ILE A 140 13.34 9.30 10.83
C ILE A 140 11.98 8.63 11.07
N GLU A 141 11.17 8.57 10.03
CA GLU A 141 9.87 7.89 10.04
C GLU A 141 9.99 6.50 9.43
N ILE A 142 9.18 5.56 9.91
CA ILE A 142 9.04 4.25 9.27
C ILE A 142 7.98 4.32 8.17
N GLY A 143 8.16 3.56 7.10
CA GLY A 143 7.18 3.45 6.04
C GLY A 143 6.13 2.38 6.28
N PHE A 144 5.00 2.51 5.58
CA PHE A 144 3.96 1.49 5.52
C PHE A 144 4.55 0.13 5.09
N GLY A 145 4.13 -0.93 5.77
CA GLY A 145 4.63 -2.30 5.57
C GLY A 145 6.06 -2.50 6.08
N PHE A 146 6.48 -1.78 7.13
CA PHE A 146 7.81 -1.93 7.72
C PHE A 146 7.96 -3.31 8.37
N GLN A 147 8.66 -4.23 7.72
CA GLN A 147 8.82 -5.59 8.20
C GLN A 147 10.22 -6.11 7.96
N HIS A 148 10.53 -7.28 8.51
CA HIS A 148 11.86 -7.91 8.46
C HIS A 148 12.56 -7.84 7.09
N LEU A 149 11.83 -8.14 6.01
CA LEU A 149 12.33 -8.21 4.63
C LEU A 149 12.06 -6.95 3.78
N SER A 150 11.48 -5.90 4.38
CA SER A 150 11.10 -4.67 3.70
C SER A 150 11.12 -3.51 4.69
N GLN A 151 12.30 -2.93 4.89
CA GLN A 151 12.49 -1.85 5.84
C GLN A 151 12.71 -0.55 5.08
N LYS A 152 11.66 0.27 5.03
CA LYS A 152 11.65 1.59 4.40
C LYS A 152 11.59 2.66 5.48
N ILE A 153 12.50 3.61 5.46
CA ILE A 153 12.47 4.77 6.35
C ILE A 153 12.53 6.07 5.55
N TYR A 154 11.98 7.13 6.12
CA TYR A 154 11.99 8.48 5.57
C TYR A 154 12.76 9.38 6.52
N ASN A 155 13.90 9.91 6.07
CA ASN A 155 14.72 10.82 6.87
C ASN A 155 14.57 12.24 6.34
N GLY A 156 14.31 13.20 7.22
CA GLY A 156 14.30 14.61 6.86
C GLY A 156 14.07 15.50 8.06
N GLU A 157 13.64 16.73 7.81
CA GLU A 157 13.44 17.73 8.85
C GLU A 157 11.97 18.15 8.99
N TYR A 158 11.60 18.40 10.23
CA TYR A 158 10.36 19.04 10.62
C TYR A 158 10.60 20.45 11.14
N LYS A 159 9.70 21.37 10.78
CA LYS A 159 9.61 22.71 11.35
C LYS A 159 8.13 23.01 11.61
N ASP A 160 7.81 23.36 12.85
CA ASP A 160 6.44 23.67 13.29
C ASP A 160 5.44 22.56 12.91
N GLY A 161 5.85 21.30 13.08
CA GLY A 161 5.03 20.12 12.77
C GLY A 161 4.91 19.78 11.28
N LYS A 162 5.56 20.54 10.40
CA LYS A 162 5.54 20.33 8.94
C LYS A 162 6.87 19.85 8.40
N LYS A 163 6.84 18.97 7.41
CA LYS A 163 8.02 18.54 6.66
C LYS A 163 8.59 19.70 5.86
N VAL A 164 9.90 19.88 5.96
CA VAL A 164 10.65 20.91 5.24
C VAL A 164 11.96 20.34 4.70
N GLY A 165 12.52 21.01 3.67
CA GLY A 165 13.85 20.70 3.17
C GLY A 165 13.93 19.33 2.51
N ARG A 166 15.15 18.75 2.50
CA ARG A 166 15.43 17.46 1.88
C ARG A 166 14.85 16.31 2.71
N TRP A 167 14.16 15.40 2.04
CA TRP A 167 13.67 14.14 2.61
C TRP A 167 14.15 12.96 1.77
N ASP A 168 14.92 12.06 2.37
CA ASP A 168 15.47 10.87 1.74
C ASP A 168 14.65 9.63 2.10
N ILE A 169 14.42 8.79 1.09
CA ILE A 169 13.80 7.48 1.26
C ILE A 169 14.91 6.45 1.30
N ASN A 170 15.14 5.85 2.46
CA ASN A 170 16.16 4.83 2.63
C ASN A 170 15.53 3.46 2.79
N CYS A 171 16.15 2.44 2.20
CA CYS A 171 15.66 1.08 2.27
C CYS A 171 16.80 0.11 2.54
N ARG A 172 16.50 -0.99 3.24
CA ARG A 172 17.38 -2.16 3.33
C ARG A 172 16.57 -3.45 3.29
N SER A 173 17.20 -4.52 2.84
CA SER A 173 16.57 -5.84 2.70
C SER A 173 16.61 -6.65 3.98
N ARG A 174 17.71 -6.55 4.74
CA ARG A 174 17.91 -7.25 6.01
C ARG A 174 18.52 -6.30 7.02
N ASN A 175 18.38 -6.63 8.30
CA ASN A 175 18.90 -5.83 9.41
C ASN A 175 20.42 -5.64 9.40
N VAL A 176 21.14 -6.57 8.79
CA VAL A 176 22.61 -6.51 8.65
C VAL A 176 23.07 -5.66 7.48
N ASP A 177 22.17 -5.39 6.52
CA ASP A 177 22.50 -4.58 5.36
C ASP A 177 22.41 -3.09 5.77
N PRO A 178 23.32 -2.23 5.30
CA PRO A 178 23.18 -0.79 5.51
C PRO A 178 21.93 -0.25 4.80
N PHE A 179 21.39 0.86 5.29
CA PHE A 179 20.34 1.59 4.59
C PHE A 179 20.91 2.25 3.33
N GLU A 180 20.25 2.06 2.19
CA GLU A 180 20.59 2.70 0.93
C GLU A 180 19.51 3.74 0.58
N THR A 181 19.92 4.94 0.14
CA THR A 181 19.00 5.96 -0.36
C THR A 181 18.50 5.56 -1.74
N ILE A 182 17.20 5.27 -1.83
CA ILE A 182 16.53 4.80 -3.05
C ILE A 182 15.57 5.83 -3.65
N GLY A 183 15.28 6.90 -2.92
CA GLY A 183 14.40 7.95 -3.41
C GLY A 183 14.35 9.17 -2.50
N GLY A 184 13.29 9.97 -2.67
CA GLY A 184 13.10 11.21 -1.92
C GLY A 184 13.12 12.46 -2.79
N GLY A 185 13.04 13.61 -2.13
CA GLY A 185 12.91 14.93 -2.77
C GLY A 185 12.90 16.02 -1.71
N SER A 186 12.29 17.17 -2.01
CA SER A 186 12.19 18.27 -1.05
C SER A 186 10.76 18.60 -0.70
N TYR A 187 10.53 19.03 0.55
CA TYR A 187 9.27 19.59 1.01
C TYR A 187 9.38 21.09 1.28
N ASP A 188 8.31 21.81 0.95
CA ASP A 188 8.04 23.16 1.41
C ASP A 188 6.71 23.13 2.17
N ASN A 189 6.78 23.18 3.51
CA ASN A 189 5.62 23.16 4.40
C ASN A 189 4.64 21.99 4.12
N ASP A 190 5.13 20.75 4.20
CA ASP A 190 4.42 19.50 3.85
C ASP A 190 4.07 19.31 2.36
N LEU A 191 4.31 20.30 1.50
CA LEU A 191 4.08 20.16 0.07
C LEU A 191 5.36 19.70 -0.63
N LYS A 192 5.28 18.58 -1.35
CA LYS A 192 6.40 18.13 -2.20
C LYS A 192 6.73 19.20 -3.24
N THR A 193 8.01 19.49 -3.42
CA THR A 193 8.52 20.47 -4.39
C THR A 193 9.81 19.99 -5.05
N GLY A 194 10.06 20.45 -6.27
CA GLY A 194 11.24 20.14 -7.06
C GLY A 194 11.28 18.68 -7.53
N LYS A 195 12.49 18.17 -7.78
CA LYS A 195 12.69 16.79 -8.26
C LYS A 195 12.43 15.77 -7.16
N TRP A 196 11.70 14.72 -7.52
CA TRP A 196 11.32 13.64 -6.63
C TRP A 196 11.52 12.27 -7.26
N ILE A 197 11.83 11.29 -6.40
CA ILE A 197 11.76 9.86 -6.69
C ILE A 197 10.77 9.25 -5.71
N ASP A 198 9.56 8.96 -6.19
CA ASP A 198 8.53 8.23 -5.44
C ASP A 198 8.75 6.72 -5.57
N LEU A 199 8.37 5.97 -4.54
CA LEU A 199 8.29 4.51 -4.61
C LEU A 199 6.87 4.08 -5.01
N ASP A 200 6.76 2.94 -5.65
CA ASP A 200 5.49 2.23 -5.82
C ASP A 200 4.96 1.69 -4.48
N ASP A 201 3.64 1.58 -4.34
CA ASP A 201 3.01 1.04 -3.13
C ASP A 201 3.45 -0.42 -2.90
N GLY A 202 3.60 -1.17 -4.00
CA GLY A 202 4.16 -2.51 -4.05
C GLY A 202 5.68 -2.55 -4.05
N PHE A 203 6.38 -1.51 -3.57
CA PHE A 203 7.85 -1.52 -3.49
C PHE A 203 8.34 -2.46 -2.39
N TYR A 204 9.06 -3.51 -2.80
CA TYR A 204 9.79 -4.44 -1.93
C TYR A 204 11.02 -5.00 -2.65
N LYS A 205 11.82 -5.85 -1.97
CA LYS A 205 13.08 -6.38 -2.50
C LYS A 205 13.00 -6.94 -3.93
N ARG A 206 11.92 -7.64 -4.29
CA ARG A 206 11.78 -8.21 -5.64
C ARG A 206 11.09 -7.28 -6.62
N ASN A 207 10.35 -6.27 -6.18
CA ASN A 207 9.64 -5.34 -7.06
C ASN A 207 10.04 -3.91 -6.70
N GLN A 208 11.06 -3.38 -7.37
CA GLN A 208 11.59 -2.04 -7.08
C GLN A 208 11.18 -1.08 -8.19
N VAL A 209 9.91 -0.65 -8.16
CA VAL A 209 9.37 0.33 -9.09
C VAL A 209 9.43 1.72 -8.45
N THR A 210 9.97 2.68 -9.19
CA THR A 210 10.10 4.08 -8.77
C THR A 210 9.56 5.02 -9.85
N TYR A 211 9.06 6.17 -9.44
CA TYR A 211 8.56 7.22 -10.31
C TYR A 211 9.38 8.48 -10.12
N ILE A 212 10.00 8.97 -11.19
CA ILE A 212 10.91 10.10 -11.14
C ILE A 212 10.32 11.26 -11.95
N GLY A 213 10.18 12.41 -11.31
CA GLY A 213 9.67 13.61 -11.95
C GLY A 213 9.77 14.82 -11.04
N GLU A 214 8.89 15.78 -11.25
CA GLU A 214 8.89 17.05 -10.53
C GLU A 214 7.53 17.32 -9.89
N TYR A 215 7.58 17.90 -8.69
CA TYR A 215 6.43 18.44 -8.00
C TYR A 215 6.51 19.97 -7.92
N ILE A 216 5.36 20.63 -8.00
CA ILE A 216 5.17 22.03 -7.65
C ILE A 216 4.01 22.10 -6.67
N ASN A 217 4.27 22.52 -5.42
CA ASN A 217 3.25 22.66 -4.37
C ASN A 217 2.40 21.38 -4.16
N GLY A 218 3.05 20.21 -4.14
CA GLY A 218 2.39 18.92 -3.99
C GLY A 218 1.75 18.35 -5.26
N ILE A 219 1.80 19.08 -6.39
CA ILE A 219 1.22 18.65 -7.67
C ILE A 219 2.32 18.09 -8.59
N LYS A 220 2.11 16.88 -9.12
CA LYS A 220 3.01 16.30 -10.15
C LYS A 220 2.93 17.13 -11.43
N VAL A 221 4.07 17.55 -11.97
CA VAL A 221 4.12 18.33 -13.21
C VAL A 221 5.16 17.76 -14.18
N GLY A 222 5.03 18.12 -15.46
CA GLY A 222 6.03 17.82 -16.47
C GLY A 222 6.19 16.32 -16.73
N LYS A 223 7.37 15.92 -17.20
CA LYS A 223 7.66 14.53 -17.57
C LYS A 223 7.92 13.68 -16.32
N TRP A 224 7.32 12.50 -16.29
CA TRP A 224 7.54 11.49 -15.26
C TRP A 224 8.01 10.19 -15.91
N ASP A 225 9.13 9.66 -15.44
CA ASP A 225 9.70 8.38 -15.88
C ASP A 225 9.43 7.32 -14.80
N THR A 226 8.90 6.17 -15.21
CA THR A 226 8.77 4.98 -14.35
C THR A 226 9.98 4.10 -14.55
N ARG A 227 10.71 3.81 -13.48
CA ARG A 227 11.90 2.97 -13.50
C ARG A 227 11.70 1.72 -12.66
N CYS A 228 12.20 0.59 -13.14
CA CYS A 228 12.21 -0.67 -12.40
C CYS A 228 13.63 -1.21 -12.26
N ARG A 229 13.99 -1.68 -11.06
CA ARG A 229 15.18 -2.47 -10.79
C ARG A 229 14.77 -3.90 -10.46
N GLN A 230 15.43 -4.86 -11.09
CA GLN A 230 15.17 -6.27 -10.84
C GLN A 230 16.05 -6.82 -9.74
N SER A 231 15.63 -7.95 -9.18
CA SER A 231 16.29 -8.62 -8.06
C SER A 231 17.79 -8.91 -8.28
N ASN A 232 18.22 -9.04 -9.55
CA ASN A 232 19.61 -9.40 -9.91
C ASN A 232 20.32 -8.30 -10.72
N SER A 233 19.76 -7.10 -10.80
CA SER A 233 20.37 -5.98 -11.54
C SER A 233 20.65 -4.81 -10.61
N ASP A 234 21.81 -4.18 -10.76
CA ASP A 234 22.13 -2.95 -10.04
C ASP A 234 21.62 -1.69 -10.73
N LYS A 235 21.04 -1.83 -11.93
CA LYS A 235 20.61 -0.71 -12.75
C LYS A 235 19.09 -0.65 -12.86
N PHE A 236 18.57 0.55 -12.67
CA PHE A 236 17.19 0.88 -12.99
C PHE A 236 17.01 1.02 -14.51
N GLN A 237 15.95 0.43 -15.04
CA GLN A 237 15.55 0.58 -16.44
C GLN A 237 14.26 1.39 -16.51
N ILE A 238 14.16 2.29 -17.50
CA ILE A 238 12.91 3.01 -17.78
C ILE A 238 11.94 2.04 -18.44
N ILE A 239 10.82 1.76 -17.79
CA ILE A 239 9.77 0.84 -18.26
C ILE A 239 8.45 1.54 -18.57
N GLY A 240 8.31 2.79 -18.12
CA GLY A 240 7.14 3.62 -18.37
C GLY A 240 7.51 5.10 -18.39
N CYS A 241 6.63 5.91 -18.96
CA CYS A 241 6.78 7.36 -18.93
C CYS A 241 5.44 8.04 -19.23
N GLY A 242 5.35 9.31 -18.89
CA GLY A 242 4.18 10.14 -19.13
C GLY A 242 4.45 11.60 -18.85
N SER A 243 3.44 12.45 -19.01
CA SER A 243 3.53 13.86 -18.62
C SER A 243 2.27 14.36 -17.97
N TYR A 244 2.45 15.25 -16.99
CA TYR A 244 1.38 15.99 -16.34
C TYR A 244 1.44 17.46 -16.75
N ASP A 245 0.27 18.10 -16.85
CA ASP A 245 0.18 19.55 -16.99
C ASP A 245 0.45 20.27 -15.64
N LYS A 246 0.32 21.60 -15.63
CA LYS A 246 0.53 22.42 -14.43
C LYS A 246 -0.52 22.20 -13.33
N ARG A 247 -1.62 21.51 -13.63
CA ARG A 247 -2.71 21.18 -12.70
C ARG A 247 -2.59 19.75 -12.17
N GLY A 248 -1.57 18.99 -12.59
CA GLY A 248 -1.43 17.59 -12.22
C GLY A 248 -2.30 16.64 -13.04
N ILE A 249 -2.78 17.09 -14.20
CA ILE A 249 -3.62 16.29 -15.08
C ILE A 249 -2.74 15.58 -16.11
N LYS A 250 -2.94 14.26 -16.28
CA LYS A 250 -2.20 13.49 -17.30
C LYS A 250 -2.51 13.98 -18.71
N ILE A 251 -1.45 14.14 -19.51
CA ILE A 251 -1.52 14.60 -20.90
C ILE A 251 -0.55 13.83 -21.79
N GLY A 252 -0.86 13.79 -23.09
CA GLY A 252 0.00 13.24 -24.13
C GLY A 252 0.19 11.73 -24.04
N LYS A 253 1.30 11.22 -24.57
CA LYS A 253 1.57 9.78 -24.63
C LYS A 253 1.98 9.24 -23.25
N TRP A 254 1.47 8.06 -22.92
CA TRP A 254 1.74 7.36 -21.67
C TRP A 254 2.09 5.90 -21.91
N ILE A 255 3.03 5.41 -21.10
CA ILE A 255 3.31 3.99 -20.89
C ILE A 255 3.07 3.74 -19.40
N GLN A 256 1.92 3.17 -19.07
CA GLN A 256 1.45 2.92 -17.71
C GLN A 256 1.64 1.45 -17.35
N LEU A 257 2.04 1.16 -16.12
CA LEU A 257 2.12 -0.19 -15.57
C LEU A 257 0.72 -0.68 -15.14
N ASP A 258 0.49 -1.98 -15.19
CA ASP A 258 -0.65 -2.60 -14.50
C ASP A 258 -0.57 -2.39 -12.98
N ASP A 259 -1.71 -2.22 -12.31
CA ASP A 259 -1.75 -1.98 -10.86
C ASP A 259 -1.15 -3.14 -10.04
N ARG A 260 -1.03 -4.34 -10.63
CA ARG A 260 -0.37 -5.51 -10.06
C ARG A 260 0.94 -5.83 -10.77
N TYR A 261 1.60 -4.81 -11.30
CA TYR A 261 2.92 -4.95 -11.91
C TYR A 261 3.88 -5.59 -10.91
N SER A 262 4.48 -6.68 -11.35
CA SER A 262 5.46 -7.44 -10.59
C SER A 262 6.35 -8.21 -11.54
N ASN A 263 7.43 -8.80 -11.02
CA ASN A 263 8.33 -9.61 -11.85
C ASN A 263 7.64 -10.82 -12.52
N SER A 264 6.48 -11.26 -12.03
CA SER A 264 5.69 -12.34 -12.64
C SER A 264 4.55 -11.83 -13.54
N LYS A 265 4.32 -10.51 -13.57
CA LYS A 265 3.26 -9.84 -14.34
C LYS A 265 3.77 -8.49 -14.86
N GLU A 266 4.51 -8.51 -15.95
CA GLU A 266 5.03 -7.29 -16.60
C GLU A 266 4.10 -6.85 -17.74
N VAL A 267 2.98 -6.23 -17.35
CA VAL A 267 1.97 -5.69 -18.29
C VAL A 267 2.08 -4.17 -18.34
N LEU A 268 2.07 -3.63 -19.57
CA LEU A 268 2.07 -2.21 -19.86
C LEU A 268 0.85 -1.81 -20.69
N TYR A 269 0.31 -0.63 -20.41
CA TYR A 269 -0.73 0.04 -21.17
C TYR A 269 -0.13 1.25 -21.87
N ILE A 270 -0.22 1.30 -23.20
CA ILE A 270 0.38 2.36 -24.01
C ILE A 270 -0.71 3.08 -24.78
N GLY A 271 -0.81 4.39 -24.59
CA GLY A 271 -1.79 5.20 -25.30
C GLY A 271 -1.63 6.67 -25.02
N GLU A 272 -2.70 7.43 -25.18
CA GLU A 272 -2.71 8.87 -25.00
C GLU A 272 -3.74 9.32 -23.96
N TYR A 273 -3.38 10.33 -23.20
CA TYR A 273 -4.25 11.05 -22.29
C TYR A 273 -4.54 12.46 -22.82
N LYS A 274 -5.80 12.89 -22.71
CA LYS A 274 -6.23 14.26 -22.96
C LYS A 274 -7.10 14.73 -21.81
N ASN A 275 -6.67 15.78 -21.12
CA ASN A 275 -7.34 16.31 -19.93
C ASN A 275 -7.61 15.23 -18.86
N GLY A 276 -6.67 14.30 -18.67
CA GLY A 276 -6.79 13.25 -17.65
C GLY A 276 -7.55 12.01 -18.10
N ASN A 277 -8.20 12.05 -19.27
CA ASN A 277 -8.95 10.92 -19.82
C ASN A 277 -8.14 10.17 -20.86
N LYS A 278 -8.26 8.84 -20.89
CA LYS A 278 -7.68 7.99 -21.95
C LYS A 278 -8.41 8.28 -23.26
N VAL A 279 -7.68 8.51 -24.35
CA VAL A 279 -8.26 8.77 -25.68
C VAL A 279 -7.58 7.93 -26.75
N GLY A 280 -8.29 7.70 -27.85
CA GLY A 280 -7.76 7.04 -29.04
C GLY A 280 -7.35 5.59 -28.78
N LYS A 281 -6.32 5.13 -29.49
CA LYS A 281 -5.85 3.75 -29.41
C LYS A 281 -5.01 3.51 -28.16
N TRP A 282 -5.34 2.44 -27.45
CA TRP A 282 -4.57 1.93 -26.32
C TRP A 282 -4.14 0.51 -26.59
N ASP A 283 -2.83 0.25 -26.53
CA ASP A 283 -2.23 -1.06 -26.71
C ASP A 283 -1.89 -1.68 -25.35
N ILE A 284 -2.16 -2.97 -25.17
CA ILE A 284 -1.72 -3.74 -24.00
C ILE A 284 -0.51 -4.55 -24.44
N LYS A 285 0.63 -4.32 -23.80
CA LYS A 285 1.86 -5.06 -24.03
C LYS A 285 2.23 -5.92 -22.83
N TYR A 286 2.83 -7.05 -23.10
CA TYR A 286 3.28 -7.99 -22.11
C TYR A 286 4.63 -8.59 -22.51
N ARG A 287 5.43 -8.95 -21.52
CA ARG A 287 6.62 -9.79 -21.70
C ARG A 287 6.66 -10.81 -20.57
N ASP A 288 7.12 -12.02 -20.87
CA ASP A 288 7.21 -13.10 -19.88
C ASP A 288 8.45 -13.01 -19.00
N SER A 289 9.49 -12.36 -19.52
CA SER A 289 10.71 -12.10 -18.78
C SER A 289 11.31 -10.78 -19.23
N VAL A 290 12.18 -10.24 -18.38
CA VAL A 290 12.86 -8.98 -18.61
C VAL A 290 13.66 -8.97 -19.91
N SER A 291 14.35 -10.09 -20.18
CA SER A 291 15.20 -10.23 -21.36
C SER A 291 14.39 -10.42 -22.63
N SER A 292 13.08 -10.68 -22.51
CA SER A 292 12.18 -10.78 -23.65
C SER A 292 11.66 -9.41 -24.07
N PRO A 293 11.52 -9.15 -25.38
CA PRO A 293 10.86 -7.95 -25.84
C PRO A 293 9.38 -7.97 -25.44
N PHE A 294 8.80 -6.78 -25.24
CA PHE A 294 7.35 -6.63 -25.11
C PHE A 294 6.67 -6.95 -26.43
N PHE A 295 5.59 -7.75 -26.38
CA PHE A 295 4.70 -7.98 -27.50
C PHE A 295 3.28 -7.51 -27.15
N GLN A 296 2.55 -7.08 -28.18
CA GLN A 296 1.17 -6.65 -28.02
C GLN A 296 0.27 -7.87 -27.81
N ILE A 297 -0.51 -7.87 -26.73
CA ILE A 297 -1.48 -8.93 -26.41
C ILE A 297 -2.92 -8.45 -26.44
N GLY A 298 -3.15 -7.14 -26.50
CA GLY A 298 -4.48 -6.60 -26.57
C GLY A 298 -4.51 -5.10 -26.75
N GLY A 299 -5.62 -4.50 -26.35
CA GLY A 299 -5.91 -3.08 -26.54
C GLY A 299 -7.28 -2.82 -27.14
N GLY A 300 -7.53 -1.55 -27.44
CA GLY A 300 -8.77 -1.09 -28.08
C GLY A 300 -8.79 0.42 -28.25
N LEU A 301 -9.98 0.96 -28.50
CA LEU A 301 -10.20 2.39 -28.74
C LEU A 301 -11.04 3.00 -27.62
N PHE A 302 -10.57 4.12 -27.09
CA PHE A 302 -11.35 5.02 -26.27
C PHE A 302 -11.93 6.12 -27.13
N ASP A 303 -13.18 6.49 -26.86
CA ASP A 303 -13.82 7.61 -27.53
C ASP A 303 -13.17 8.93 -27.12
N GLU A 304 -12.75 9.73 -28.11
CA GLU A 304 -12.12 11.03 -27.90
C GLU A 304 -13.07 12.07 -27.32
N LYS A 305 -14.39 11.91 -27.51
CA LYS A 305 -15.42 12.86 -27.07
C LYS A 305 -16.04 12.49 -25.72
N CYS A 306 -16.03 11.22 -25.35
CA CYS A 306 -16.82 10.69 -24.24
C CYS A 306 -15.96 10.30 -23.02
N GLU A 307 -15.11 11.21 -22.54
CA GLU A 307 -14.45 11.09 -21.22
C GLU A 307 -13.71 9.76 -20.95
N GLY A 308 -13.16 9.11 -21.97
CA GLY A 308 -12.45 7.83 -21.80
C GLY A 308 -13.37 6.61 -21.69
N ILE A 309 -14.55 6.67 -22.31
CA ILE A 309 -15.42 5.52 -22.51
C ILE A 309 -14.83 4.58 -23.58
N MET A 310 -14.77 3.29 -23.27
CA MET A 310 -14.36 2.24 -24.22
C MET A 310 -15.40 2.08 -25.32
N ASN A 311 -14.95 2.03 -26.58
CA ASN A 311 -15.81 1.86 -27.74
C ASN A 311 -15.14 1.00 -28.84
N GLY A 312 -15.93 0.27 -29.63
CA GLY A 312 -15.45 -0.60 -30.70
C GLY A 312 -14.82 -1.90 -30.22
N LYS A 313 -13.93 -2.49 -31.02
CA LYS A 313 -13.31 -3.79 -30.72
C LYS A 313 -12.24 -3.67 -29.63
N TRP A 314 -12.25 -4.62 -28.71
CA TRP A 314 -11.36 -4.66 -27.55
C TRP A 314 -10.83 -6.07 -27.29
N ILE A 315 -9.56 -6.11 -26.91
CA ILE A 315 -8.92 -7.27 -26.31
C ILE A 315 -8.48 -6.87 -24.90
N GLN A 316 -9.12 -7.43 -23.88
CA GLN A 316 -8.87 -7.19 -22.47
C GLN A 316 -8.10 -8.34 -21.85
N ILE A 317 -7.27 -8.08 -20.85
CA ILE A 317 -6.66 -9.13 -20.04
C ILE A 317 -7.56 -9.49 -18.86
N SER A 318 -7.49 -10.73 -18.41
CA SER A 318 -8.19 -11.18 -17.20
C SER A 318 -7.63 -10.55 -15.94
N ASP A 319 -8.49 -10.40 -14.93
CA ASP A 319 -8.04 -10.05 -13.59
C ASP A 319 -7.12 -11.14 -13.00
N GLU A 320 -7.07 -12.34 -13.53
CA GLU A 320 -6.10 -13.34 -13.10
C GLU A 320 -4.94 -13.48 -14.10
N PHE A 321 -4.68 -12.45 -14.92
CA PHE A 321 -3.58 -12.49 -15.86
C PHE A 321 -2.23 -12.44 -15.12
N TRP A 322 -1.45 -13.52 -15.22
CA TRP A 322 -0.05 -13.59 -14.77
C TRP A 322 0.71 -14.62 -15.61
N PHE A 323 2.03 -14.76 -15.40
CA PHE A 323 2.86 -15.67 -16.20
C PHE A 323 2.26 -17.08 -16.37
N GLY A 324 1.67 -17.68 -15.33
CA GLY A 324 1.09 -19.02 -15.37
C GLY A 324 -0.35 -19.11 -15.86
N LYS A 325 -1.08 -17.98 -15.95
CA LYS A 325 -2.46 -17.92 -16.42
C LYS A 325 -2.63 -16.73 -17.35
N GLN A 326 -2.58 -16.98 -18.65
CA GLN A 326 -2.67 -15.94 -19.68
C GLN A 326 -4.03 -16.03 -20.37
N VAL A 327 -5.03 -15.37 -19.78
CA VAL A 327 -6.41 -15.30 -20.29
C VAL A 327 -6.72 -13.89 -20.78
N ILE A 328 -7.25 -13.79 -21.99
CA ILE A 328 -7.74 -12.54 -22.58
C ILE A 328 -9.19 -12.69 -23.03
N TYR A 329 -9.88 -11.56 -23.16
CA TYR A 329 -11.25 -11.47 -23.64
C TYR A 329 -11.29 -10.59 -24.88
N HIS A 330 -11.83 -11.10 -25.98
CA HIS A 330 -11.98 -10.38 -27.24
C HIS A 330 -13.45 -10.17 -27.55
N GLY A 331 -13.87 -8.91 -27.72
CA GLY A 331 -15.23 -8.56 -28.08
C GLY A 331 -15.38 -7.09 -28.42
N GLU A 332 -16.60 -6.56 -28.29
CA GLU A 332 -16.92 -5.19 -28.64
C GLU A 332 -17.54 -4.43 -27.46
N TYR A 333 -17.15 -3.17 -27.32
CA TYR A 333 -17.77 -2.21 -26.44
C TYR A 333 -18.61 -1.21 -27.24
N LYS A 334 -19.76 -0.82 -26.69
CA LYS A 334 -20.57 0.31 -27.16
C LYS A 334 -20.95 1.16 -25.96
N ASN A 335 -20.52 2.43 -25.96
CA ASN A 335 -20.74 3.36 -24.86
C ASN A 335 -20.34 2.77 -23.49
N GLY A 336 -19.18 2.12 -23.43
CA GLY A 336 -18.63 1.56 -22.19
C GLY A 336 -19.27 0.25 -21.73
N LYS A 337 -20.25 -0.28 -22.47
CA LYS A 337 -20.87 -1.59 -22.19
C LYS A 337 -20.38 -2.64 -23.18
N LYS A 338 -20.11 -3.85 -22.68
CA LYS A 338 -19.86 -5.03 -23.51
C LYS A 338 -21.13 -5.35 -24.31
N VAL A 339 -21.00 -5.53 -25.62
CA VAL A 339 -22.11 -5.90 -26.50
C VAL A 339 -21.71 -7.07 -27.39
N GLY A 340 -22.71 -7.83 -27.84
CA GLY A 340 -22.50 -8.92 -28.80
C GLY A 340 -21.66 -10.07 -28.24
N LYS A 341 -20.91 -10.71 -29.13
CA LYS A 341 -20.13 -11.92 -28.83
C LYS A 341 -18.77 -11.58 -28.21
N TRP A 342 -18.49 -12.18 -27.06
CA TRP A 342 -17.22 -12.08 -26.35
C TRP A 342 -16.57 -13.46 -26.25
N MET A 343 -15.33 -13.56 -26.72
CA MET A 343 -14.54 -14.79 -26.72
C MET A 343 -13.51 -14.73 -25.60
N GLU A 344 -13.51 -15.74 -24.74
CA GLU A 344 -12.43 -15.99 -23.80
C GLU A 344 -11.36 -16.82 -24.50
N MET A 345 -10.12 -16.35 -24.44
CA MET A 345 -9.00 -17.00 -25.09
C MET A 345 -7.87 -17.21 -24.09
N GLU A 346 -7.28 -18.41 -24.11
CA GLU A 346 -6.19 -18.79 -23.22
C GLU A 346 -4.94 -19.13 -24.03
N ARG A 347 -3.77 -18.79 -23.47
CA ARG A 347 -2.48 -19.25 -23.98
C ARG A 347 -1.70 -19.96 -22.89
N LYS A 348 -1.20 -21.16 -23.19
CA LYS A 348 -0.30 -21.87 -22.28
C LYS A 348 1.08 -21.18 -22.26
N PRO A 349 1.68 -20.92 -21.08
CA PRO A 349 2.96 -20.20 -20.99
C PRO A 349 4.10 -20.90 -21.75
N THR A 350 4.08 -22.23 -21.81
CA THR A 350 5.06 -23.05 -22.53
C THR A 350 4.91 -23.02 -24.05
N LYS A 351 3.84 -22.43 -24.58
CA LYS A 351 3.44 -22.47 -25.99
C LYS A 351 3.16 -21.08 -26.56
N MET A 352 4.00 -20.09 -26.24
CA MET A 352 3.80 -18.70 -26.71
C MET A 352 3.67 -18.57 -28.23
N LYS A 353 4.37 -19.43 -28.99
CA LYS A 353 4.32 -19.46 -30.46
C LYS A 353 2.97 -19.93 -31.01
N GLU A 354 2.16 -20.65 -30.22
CA GLU A 354 0.85 -21.16 -30.65
C GLU A 354 -0.27 -20.10 -30.58
N GLY A 355 0.01 -18.92 -30.00
CA GLY A 355 -0.99 -17.87 -29.83
C GLY A 355 -2.07 -18.21 -28.79
N PHE A 356 -3.09 -17.35 -28.69
CA PHE A 356 -4.26 -17.58 -27.83
C PHE A 356 -5.29 -18.45 -28.54
N LYS A 357 -5.88 -19.40 -27.82
CA LYS A 357 -6.94 -20.30 -28.33
C LYS A 357 -8.25 -20.00 -27.62
N ILE A 358 -9.35 -20.02 -28.36
CA ILE A 358 -10.69 -19.82 -27.79
C ILE A 358 -11.01 -20.99 -26.87
N VAL A 359 -11.44 -20.69 -25.64
CA VAL A 359 -11.84 -21.69 -24.64
C VAL A 359 -13.30 -21.56 -24.20
N ASN A 360 -13.88 -20.37 -24.34
CA ASN A 360 -15.26 -20.09 -23.97
C ASN A 360 -15.84 -18.91 -24.76
N GLU A 361 -17.17 -18.80 -24.80
CA GLU A 361 -17.90 -17.76 -25.52
C GLU A 361 -19.14 -17.30 -24.73
N VAL A 362 -19.35 -16.00 -24.67
CA VAL A 362 -20.51 -15.38 -24.02
C VAL A 362 -21.14 -14.35 -24.95
N ASN A 363 -22.48 -14.32 -25.02
CA ASN A 363 -23.22 -13.32 -25.77
C ASN A 363 -23.87 -12.31 -24.81
N TYR A 364 -23.60 -11.03 -25.04
CA TYR A 364 -24.22 -9.91 -24.32
C TYR A 364 -25.33 -9.29 -25.17
N ASN A 365 -26.43 -8.93 -24.52
CA ASN A 365 -27.54 -8.21 -25.16
C ASN A 365 -27.08 -6.87 -25.73
N GLN A 366 -27.69 -6.45 -26.84
CA GLN A 366 -27.38 -5.20 -27.54
C GLN A 366 -27.97 -3.97 -26.85
#